data_AF-A0A2W1BJQ1-F1
#
_entry.id   AF-A0A2W1BJQ1-F1
#
_cell.length_a   1.000
_cell.length_b   1.000
_cell.length_c   1.000
_cell.angle_alpha   90.00
_cell.angle_beta   90.00
_cell.angle_gamma   90.00
#
_symmetry.space_group_name_H-M   'P 1'
#
loop_
_entity.id
_entity.type
_entity.pdbx_description
1 polymer ?
#
loop_
_entity_poly.entity_id
_entity_poly.type
_entity_poly.pdbx_seq_one_letter_code
_entity_poly.pdbx_strand_id
1 'polypeptide(L)'
;MQFLLLAPPTPPYLDMQEFTCIVRALYSLSYYQVVCQFIANCSASGRAALAAAGRPGEPAGLRAAAKLLLGALAGSDLFTEDGPPAAGQDPRLPDLATMEKQLQELLLPFLRIAALLRHHLYGSELPEVATPRQEFVRLAYYLELVTDGMEWSEWSAGRALPPDSAVAARAWARQLGSAAARGQLAVRRLLRSMAVEWCQPALLALPRDYDRLFTYYHERVCLQCGAVPKEASVCLLCGTLVCLKQPCCRQHQVAEAVQHAMECGGGTGIFLVVTSTYIIVIRGRRACLWGSLYLDDYDEEDRDLKRGKPLYLSQDRLELLQAQWLAHRFDHTKRTWVWHRDSL
;
A
#
# COMPACT_ATOMS: atom_id res chain seq x y z
N MET A 1 2.28 -0.35 5.91
CA MET A 1 1.73 -0.18 7.27
C MET A 1 0.37 -0.84 7.29
N GLN A 2 0.18 -1.95 8.00
CA GLN A 2 -1.16 -2.49 8.26
C GLN A 2 -1.74 -1.71 9.44
N PHE A 3 -2.73 -0.85 9.20
CA PHE A 3 -3.52 -0.30 10.28
C PHE A 3 -4.51 -1.40 10.70
N LEU A 4 -4.14 -2.19 11.72
CA LEU A 4 -5.13 -2.94 12.48
C LEU A 4 -6.07 -1.92 13.12
N LEU A 5 -7.28 -1.81 12.59
CA LEU A 5 -8.38 -1.12 13.27
C LEU A 5 -8.72 -1.92 14.52
N LEU A 6 -7.97 -1.68 15.59
CA LEU A 6 -8.32 -2.09 16.94
C LEU A 6 -9.44 -1.18 17.42
N ALA A 7 -10.62 -1.35 16.85
CA ALA A 7 -11.81 -0.71 17.40
C ALA A 7 -12.07 -1.32 18.78
N PRO A 8 -12.15 -0.52 19.85
CA PRO A 8 -12.46 -1.05 21.17
C PRO A 8 -13.83 -1.75 21.14
N PRO A 9 -14.02 -2.80 21.96
CA PRO A 9 -15.31 -3.50 22.05
C PRO A 9 -16.44 -2.58 22.52
N THR A 10 -16.09 -1.53 23.26
CA THR A 10 -16.98 -0.43 23.67
C THR A 10 -16.38 0.88 23.16
N PRO A 11 -16.78 1.34 21.97
CA PRO A 11 -16.34 2.64 21.46
C PRO A 11 -16.90 3.80 22.30
N PRO A 12 -16.16 4.91 22.44
CA PRO A 12 -16.70 6.11 23.06
C PRO A 12 -17.93 6.58 22.29
N TYR A 13 -18.91 7.14 22.98
CA TYR A 13 -20.12 7.67 22.36
C TYR A 13 -19.75 8.84 21.43
N LEU A 14 -20.09 8.70 20.15
CA LEU A 14 -19.92 9.69 19.10
C LEU A 14 -21.26 9.77 18.37
N ASP A 15 -21.90 10.93 18.31
CA ASP A 15 -23.18 11.04 17.62
C ASP A 15 -23.02 10.79 16.11
N MET A 16 -24.05 10.24 15.47
CA MET A 16 -24.02 9.94 14.02
C MET A 16 -23.74 11.21 13.20
N GLN A 17 -24.27 12.37 13.61
CA GLN A 17 -24.04 13.63 12.89
C GLN A 17 -22.58 14.08 13.00
N GLU A 18 -21.97 13.92 14.17
CA GLU A 18 -20.56 14.23 14.40
C GLU A 18 -19.66 13.31 13.58
N PHE A 19 -19.96 12.01 13.56
CA PHE A 19 -19.27 11.04 12.70
C PHE A 19 -19.38 11.42 11.22
N THR A 20 -20.59 11.69 10.72
CA THR A 20 -20.80 12.10 9.32
C THR A 20 -20.05 13.39 8.99
N CYS A 21 -20.00 14.36 9.92
CA CYS A 21 -19.22 15.59 9.76
C CYS A 21 -17.72 15.30 9.60
N ILE A 22 -17.15 14.46 10.48
CA ILE A 22 -15.74 14.04 10.43
C ILE A 22 -15.45 13.32 9.10
N VAL A 23 -16.31 12.37 8.71
CA VAL A 23 -16.15 11.61 7.45
C VAL A 23 -16.19 12.55 6.24
N ARG A 24 -17.11 13.52 6.19
CA ARG A 24 -17.17 14.52 5.10
C ARG A 24 -15.92 15.38 5.03
N ALA A 25 -15.39 15.83 6.17
CA ALA A 25 -14.18 16.63 6.24
C ALA A 25 -12.95 15.83 5.77
N LEU A 26 -12.80 14.59 6.24
CA LEU A 26 -11.70 13.70 5.86
C LEU A 26 -11.80 13.24 4.40
N TYR A 27 -13.02 13.01 3.90
CA TYR A 27 -13.25 12.72 2.48
C TYR A 27 -12.77 13.89 1.61
N SER A 28 -13.16 15.12 1.98
CA SER A 28 -12.76 16.34 1.27
C SER A 28 -11.24 16.48 1.24
N LEU A 29 -10.59 16.31 2.39
CA LEU A 29 -9.13 16.36 2.48
C LEU A 29 -8.49 15.29 1.57
N SER A 30 -8.94 14.05 1.67
CA SER A 30 -8.43 12.93 0.87
C SER A 30 -8.61 13.17 -0.64
N TYR A 31 -9.78 13.69 -1.04
CA TYR A 31 -10.08 14.05 -2.41
C TYR A 31 -9.07 15.07 -2.96
N TYR A 32 -8.91 16.21 -2.25
CA TYR A 32 -8.00 17.26 -2.70
C TYR A 32 -6.53 16.83 -2.65
N GLN A 33 -6.15 15.94 -1.72
CA GLN A 33 -4.82 15.35 -1.66
C GLN A 33 -4.51 14.50 -2.90
N VAL A 34 -5.44 13.64 -3.33
CA VAL A 34 -5.28 12.84 -4.55
C VAL A 34 -5.21 13.73 -5.79
N VAL A 35 -6.08 14.75 -5.90
CA VAL A 35 -6.01 15.70 -7.03
C VAL A 35 -4.67 16.46 -7.03
N CYS A 36 -4.16 16.85 -5.86
CA CYS A 36 -2.86 17.49 -5.74
C CYS A 36 -1.70 16.56 -6.14
N GLN A 37 -1.80 15.28 -5.82
CA GLN A 37 -0.85 14.26 -6.27
C GLN A 37 -0.86 14.10 -7.79
N PHE A 38 -2.03 14.09 -8.42
CA PHE A 38 -2.13 14.10 -9.89
C PHE A 38 -1.44 15.32 -10.49
N ILE A 39 -1.69 16.51 -9.94
CA ILE A 39 -0.99 17.74 -10.38
C ILE A 39 0.53 17.59 -10.26
N ALA A 40 1.04 17.02 -9.16
CA ALA A 40 2.47 16.84 -8.91
C ALA A 40 3.14 15.78 -9.81
N ASN A 41 2.34 14.86 -10.38
CA ASN A 41 2.76 13.85 -11.33
C ASN A 41 2.58 14.28 -12.79
N CYS A 42 1.76 15.30 -13.07
CA CYS A 42 1.63 15.89 -14.41
C CYS A 42 2.87 16.72 -14.78
N SER A 43 3.19 16.72 -16.08
CA SER A 43 4.12 17.68 -16.69
C SER A 43 3.59 19.12 -16.64
N ALA A 44 4.43 20.10 -16.96
CA ALA A 44 4.00 21.49 -17.10
C ALA A 44 2.84 21.66 -18.12
N SER A 45 2.90 20.97 -19.26
CA SER A 45 1.83 20.96 -20.27
C SER A 45 0.56 20.28 -19.75
N GLY A 46 0.68 19.19 -19.00
CA GLY A 46 -0.46 18.52 -18.36
C GLY A 46 -1.16 19.41 -17.33
N ARG A 47 -0.41 20.13 -16.50
CA ARG A 47 -0.97 21.10 -15.54
C ARG A 47 -1.67 22.27 -16.24
N ALA A 48 -1.08 22.79 -17.32
CA ALA A 48 -1.73 23.82 -18.12
C ALA A 48 -3.05 23.30 -18.74
N ALA A 49 -3.08 22.06 -19.20
CA ALA A 49 -4.29 21.42 -19.71
C ALA A 49 -5.37 21.24 -18.63
N LEU A 50 -5.00 20.91 -17.38
CA LEU A 50 -5.93 20.85 -16.24
C LEU A 50 -6.47 22.25 -15.87
N ALA A 51 -5.63 23.28 -15.97
CA ALA A 51 -6.03 24.67 -15.73
C ALA A 51 -6.92 25.26 -16.83
N ALA A 52 -6.95 24.67 -18.03
CA ALA A 52 -7.73 25.16 -19.17
C ALA A 52 -9.25 25.03 -18.98
N ALA A 53 -10.02 25.71 -19.83
CA ALA A 53 -11.49 25.58 -19.87
C ALA A 53 -11.90 24.11 -20.07
N GLY A 54 -13.01 23.72 -19.43
CA GLY A 54 -13.53 22.36 -19.54
C GLY A 54 -14.17 22.11 -20.90
N ARG A 55 -14.20 20.85 -21.31
CA ARG A 55 -14.90 20.39 -22.51
C ARG A 55 -16.28 19.83 -22.12
N PRO A 56 -17.29 19.93 -23.00
CA PRO A 56 -18.59 19.30 -22.76
C PRO A 56 -18.42 17.77 -22.62
N GLY A 57 -19.06 17.17 -21.61
CA GLY A 57 -18.97 15.74 -21.31
C GLY A 57 -17.81 15.32 -20.40
N GLU A 58 -17.01 16.26 -19.90
CA GLU A 58 -15.95 15.93 -18.92
C GLU A 58 -16.53 15.59 -17.54
N PRO A 59 -15.90 14.68 -16.78
CA PRO A 59 -16.29 14.40 -15.41
C PRO A 59 -16.32 15.67 -14.57
N ALA A 60 -17.42 15.88 -13.84
CA ALA A 60 -17.55 17.00 -12.93
C ALA A 60 -16.51 16.93 -11.80
N GLY A 61 -16.20 18.05 -11.15
CA GLY A 61 -15.39 18.07 -9.92
C GLY A 61 -13.87 18.08 -10.14
N LEU A 62 -13.28 17.06 -10.80
CA LEU A 62 -11.82 16.90 -10.87
C LEU A 62 -11.12 18.14 -11.46
N ARG A 63 -11.59 18.64 -12.60
CA ARG A 63 -11.03 19.83 -13.23
C ARG A 63 -11.18 21.08 -12.37
N ALA A 64 -12.34 21.24 -11.73
CA ALA A 64 -12.60 22.39 -10.86
C ALA A 64 -11.68 22.38 -9.64
N ALA A 65 -11.47 21.22 -9.03
CA ALA A 65 -10.54 21.02 -7.94
C ALA A 65 -9.09 21.26 -8.39
N ALA A 66 -8.70 20.75 -9.56
CA ALA A 66 -7.36 20.96 -10.09
C ALA A 66 -7.07 22.44 -10.34
N LYS A 67 -8.01 23.19 -10.94
CA LYS A 67 -7.93 24.65 -11.11
C LYS A 67 -7.77 25.38 -9.78
N LEU A 68 -8.57 25.00 -8.78
CA LEU A 68 -8.52 25.60 -7.46
C LEU A 68 -7.15 25.41 -6.82
N LEU A 69 -6.61 24.18 -6.85
CA LEU A 69 -5.31 23.85 -6.27
C LEU A 69 -4.17 24.53 -7.04
N LEU A 70 -4.18 24.49 -8.37
CA LEU A 70 -3.18 25.18 -9.20
C LEU A 70 -3.16 26.69 -8.95
N GLY A 71 -4.33 27.32 -8.83
CA GLY A 71 -4.43 28.74 -8.46
C GLY A 71 -3.94 29.03 -7.04
N ALA A 72 -4.17 28.12 -6.09
CA ALA A 72 -3.71 28.26 -4.72
C ALA A 72 -2.19 28.05 -4.56
N LEU A 73 -1.60 27.21 -5.41
CA LEU A 73 -0.18 26.87 -5.45
C LEU A 73 0.62 27.77 -6.41
N ALA A 74 -0.05 28.70 -7.10
CA ALA A 74 0.60 29.64 -8.01
C ALA A 74 1.65 30.47 -7.26
N GLY A 75 2.86 30.53 -7.83
CA GLY A 75 4.00 31.23 -7.22
C GLY A 75 4.74 30.44 -6.14
N SER A 76 4.36 29.18 -5.86
CA SER A 76 5.16 28.30 -5.01
C SER A 76 6.30 27.62 -5.79
N ASP A 77 7.33 27.19 -5.05
CA ASP A 77 8.47 26.49 -5.64
C ASP A 77 8.14 25.06 -6.09
N LEU A 78 6.95 24.52 -5.83
CA LEU A 78 6.65 23.09 -6.04
C LEU A 78 6.86 22.57 -7.47
N PHE A 79 6.67 23.43 -8.48
CA PHE A 79 6.62 23.04 -9.89
C PHE A 79 7.66 23.75 -10.77
N THR A 80 8.66 24.39 -10.16
CA THR A 80 9.67 25.20 -10.85
C THR A 80 10.69 24.37 -11.64
N GLU A 81 10.91 23.11 -11.26
CA GLU A 81 11.93 22.23 -11.87
C GLU A 81 11.44 21.44 -13.10
N ASP A 82 10.19 21.61 -13.55
CA ASP A 82 9.67 20.78 -14.64
C ASP A 82 10.29 21.06 -16.02
N GLY A 83 11.18 22.06 -16.11
CA GLY A 83 11.84 22.47 -17.34
C GLY A 83 10.86 22.98 -18.41
N PRO A 84 11.37 23.55 -19.52
CA PRO A 84 10.54 23.74 -20.70
C PRO A 84 10.07 22.37 -21.23
N PRO A 85 8.88 22.27 -21.84
CA PRO A 85 8.42 21.03 -22.45
C PRO A 85 9.48 20.54 -23.45
N ALA A 86 9.99 19.33 -23.26
CA ALA A 86 11.00 18.74 -24.13
C ALA A 86 10.44 18.65 -25.57
N ALA A 87 11.16 19.20 -26.54
CA ALA A 87 10.74 19.21 -27.94
C ALA A 87 10.59 17.75 -28.42
N GLY A 88 9.37 17.37 -28.85
CA GLY A 88 9.07 16.03 -29.35
C GLY A 88 8.38 15.07 -28.37
N GLN A 89 8.12 15.47 -27.12
CA GLN A 89 7.10 14.77 -26.33
C GLN A 89 5.73 15.20 -26.83
N ASP A 90 5.00 14.27 -27.44
CA ASP A 90 3.56 14.43 -27.67
C ASP A 90 2.93 14.87 -26.35
N PRO A 91 2.21 16.01 -26.27
CA PRO A 91 1.56 16.41 -25.04
C PRO A 91 0.53 15.34 -24.72
N ARG A 92 0.91 14.35 -23.90
CA ARG A 92 -0.02 13.39 -23.31
C ARG A 92 -0.95 14.20 -22.44
N LEU A 93 -2.00 14.71 -23.06
CA LEU A 93 -3.03 15.46 -22.40
C LEU A 93 -3.63 14.53 -21.34
N PRO A 94 -3.81 15.02 -20.10
CA PRO A 94 -4.43 14.23 -19.06
C PRO A 94 -5.81 13.77 -19.55
N ASP A 95 -6.05 12.47 -19.53
CA ASP A 95 -7.37 11.90 -19.78
C ASP A 95 -8.18 11.98 -18.48
N LEU A 96 -9.09 12.95 -18.42
CA LEU A 96 -9.88 13.21 -17.21
C LEU A 96 -10.78 12.02 -16.83
N ALA A 97 -11.25 11.21 -17.79
CA ALA A 97 -12.09 10.06 -17.48
C ALA A 97 -11.27 8.96 -16.80
N THR A 98 -10.08 8.67 -17.32
CA THR A 98 -9.13 7.74 -16.68
C THR A 98 -8.68 8.24 -15.31
N MET A 99 -8.37 9.54 -15.18
CA MET A 99 -8.00 10.15 -13.90
C MET A 99 -9.13 10.11 -12.87
N GLU A 100 -10.39 10.32 -13.29
CA GLU A 100 -11.56 10.22 -12.42
C GLU A 100 -11.74 8.79 -11.90
N LYS A 101 -11.57 7.79 -12.76
CA LYS A 101 -11.59 6.38 -12.34
C LYS A 101 -10.50 6.09 -11.31
N GLN A 102 -9.27 6.54 -11.57
CA GLN A 102 -8.15 6.37 -10.64
C GLN A 102 -8.38 7.12 -9.32
N LEU A 103 -8.98 8.31 -9.36
CA LEU A 103 -9.38 9.07 -8.17
C LEU A 103 -10.33 8.28 -7.30
N GLN A 104 -11.35 7.64 -7.89
CA GLN A 104 -12.30 6.80 -7.17
C GLN A 104 -11.61 5.59 -6.54
N GLU A 105 -10.71 4.92 -7.28
CA GLU A 105 -9.93 3.79 -6.77
C GLU A 105 -9.05 4.19 -5.57
N LEU A 106 -8.41 5.37 -5.61
CA LEU A 106 -7.56 5.87 -4.52
C LEU A 106 -8.36 6.33 -3.29
N LEU A 107 -9.61 6.76 -3.46
CA LEU A 107 -10.51 7.16 -2.37
C LEU A 107 -11.27 5.98 -1.75
N LEU A 108 -11.40 4.87 -2.47
CA LEU A 108 -12.18 3.71 -2.04
C LEU A 108 -11.72 3.09 -0.70
N PRO A 109 -10.42 2.98 -0.37
CA PRO A 109 -9.97 2.46 0.93
C PRO A 109 -10.51 3.29 2.10
N PHE A 110 -10.54 4.62 1.97
CA PHE A 110 -11.13 5.51 2.97
C PHE A 110 -12.63 5.22 3.14
N LEU A 111 -13.37 5.11 2.04
CA LEU A 111 -14.81 4.79 2.09
C LEU A 111 -15.09 3.44 2.74
N ARG A 112 -14.30 2.40 2.41
CA ARG A 112 -14.42 1.06 3.01
C ARG A 112 -14.20 1.12 4.52
N ILE A 113 -13.12 1.77 4.96
CA ILE A 113 -12.79 1.91 6.39
C ILE A 113 -13.88 2.69 7.13
N ALA A 114 -14.31 3.84 6.59
CA ALA A 114 -15.36 4.65 7.19
C ALA A 114 -16.69 3.86 7.25
N ALA A 115 -17.01 3.06 6.23
CA ALA A 115 -18.22 2.24 6.23
C ALA A 115 -18.19 1.14 7.30
N LEU A 116 -17.05 0.44 7.43
CA LEU A 116 -16.85 -0.54 8.50
C LEU A 116 -16.93 0.09 9.89
N LEU A 117 -16.38 1.30 10.06
CA LEU A 117 -16.50 2.07 11.29
C LEU A 117 -17.96 2.43 11.60
N ARG A 118 -18.72 2.94 10.63
CA ARG A 118 -20.14 3.28 10.80
C ARG A 118 -20.95 2.04 11.21
N HIS A 119 -20.73 0.91 10.53
CA HIS A 119 -21.35 -0.37 10.88
C HIS A 119 -21.03 -0.79 12.32
N HIS A 120 -19.75 -0.73 12.72
CA HIS A 120 -19.31 -1.11 14.06
C HIS A 120 -19.86 -0.19 15.16
N LEU A 121 -19.90 1.13 14.92
CA LEU A 121 -20.33 2.12 15.90
C LEU A 121 -21.86 2.17 16.09
N TYR A 122 -22.62 1.96 15.01
CA TYR A 122 -24.06 2.24 14.99
C TYR A 122 -24.94 1.04 14.61
N GLY A 123 -24.35 -0.11 14.26
CA GLY A 123 -25.07 -1.31 13.88
C GLY A 123 -25.81 -1.22 12.54
N SER A 124 -25.53 -0.21 11.72
CA SER A 124 -26.16 -0.03 10.42
C SER A 124 -25.74 -1.11 9.43
N GLU A 125 -26.68 -1.78 8.77
CA GLU A 125 -26.38 -2.85 7.79
C GLU A 125 -25.50 -2.34 6.65
N LEU A 126 -24.45 -3.10 6.30
CA LEU A 126 -23.58 -2.75 5.18
C LEU A 126 -24.36 -2.83 3.86
N PRO A 127 -24.11 -1.90 2.92
CA PRO A 127 -24.82 -1.90 1.64
C PRO A 127 -24.42 -3.10 0.78
N GLU A 128 -25.39 -3.70 0.09
CA GLU A 128 -25.10 -4.73 -0.90
C GLU A 128 -24.41 -4.12 -2.14
N VAL A 129 -23.26 -4.70 -2.51
CA VAL A 129 -22.47 -4.29 -3.67
C VAL A 129 -22.53 -5.40 -4.71
N ALA A 130 -23.45 -5.26 -5.67
CA ALA A 130 -23.65 -6.27 -6.73
C ALA A 130 -22.50 -6.34 -7.73
N THR A 131 -21.82 -5.21 -7.99
CA THR A 131 -20.66 -5.14 -8.88
C THR A 131 -19.58 -4.21 -8.33
N PRO A 132 -18.28 -4.46 -8.59
CA PRO A 132 -17.20 -3.60 -8.11
C PRO A 132 -17.33 -2.13 -8.55
N ARG A 133 -17.93 -1.87 -9.71
CA ARG A 133 -18.14 -0.51 -10.24
C ARG A 133 -19.14 0.31 -9.42
N GLN A 134 -20.07 -0.35 -8.74
CA GLN A 134 -21.08 0.32 -7.90
C GLN A 134 -20.58 0.60 -6.48
N GLU A 135 -19.49 -0.06 -6.07
CA GLU A 135 -18.99 -0.02 -4.69
C GLU A 135 -18.79 1.41 -4.19
N PHE A 136 -18.08 2.23 -4.97
CA PHE A 136 -17.78 3.62 -4.60
C PHE A 136 -19.05 4.42 -4.29
N VAL A 137 -20.02 4.39 -5.19
CA VAL A 137 -21.28 5.14 -5.09
C VAL A 137 -22.11 4.64 -3.92
N ARG A 138 -22.22 3.31 -3.76
CA ARG A 138 -22.95 2.67 -2.65
C ARG A 138 -22.38 3.07 -1.30
N LEU A 139 -21.06 3.06 -1.15
CA LEU A 139 -20.40 3.48 0.08
C LEU A 139 -20.54 4.99 0.32
N ALA A 140 -20.52 5.82 -0.72
CA ALA A 140 -20.74 7.27 -0.58
C ALA A 140 -22.15 7.59 -0.07
N TYR A 141 -23.19 6.91 -0.57
CA TYR A 141 -24.56 7.03 -0.05
C TYR A 141 -24.68 6.48 1.37
N TYR A 142 -24.09 5.30 1.63
CA TYR A 142 -24.08 4.71 2.97
C TYR A 142 -23.39 5.63 3.99
N LEU A 143 -22.38 6.39 3.60
CA LEU A 143 -21.70 7.34 4.48
C LEU A 143 -22.37 8.73 4.51
N GLU A 144 -23.55 8.87 3.90
CA GLU A 144 -24.28 10.15 3.80
C GLU A 144 -23.41 11.29 3.22
N LEU A 145 -22.48 10.96 2.34
CA LEU A 145 -21.69 11.96 1.62
C LEU A 145 -22.52 12.66 0.54
N VAL A 146 -23.53 11.97 0.02
CA VAL A 146 -24.54 12.53 -0.89
C VAL A 146 -25.93 12.11 -0.44
N THR A 147 -26.85 13.07 -0.45
CA THR A 147 -28.25 12.90 -0.01
C THR A 147 -29.26 12.93 -1.16
N ASP A 148 -28.87 13.42 -2.33
CA ASP A 148 -29.78 13.55 -3.48
C ASP A 148 -29.76 12.27 -4.35
N GLY A 149 -30.94 11.80 -4.75
CA GLY A 149 -31.09 10.61 -5.60
C GLY A 149 -30.59 10.85 -7.03
N MET A 150 -29.76 9.94 -7.55
CA MET A 150 -29.16 10.08 -8.88
C MET A 150 -29.02 8.77 -9.65
N GLU A 151 -28.85 8.90 -10.97
CA GLU A 151 -28.56 7.79 -11.88
C GLU A 151 -27.16 7.21 -11.61
N TRP A 152 -27.12 5.89 -11.43
CA TRP A 152 -25.96 5.12 -10.98
C TRP A 152 -24.86 4.91 -12.05
N SER A 153 -25.08 5.38 -13.28
CA SER A 153 -24.27 5.03 -14.46
C SER A 153 -23.04 5.93 -14.67
N GLU A 154 -23.04 7.17 -14.19
CA GLU A 154 -21.94 8.13 -14.39
C GLU A 154 -21.71 8.96 -13.12
N TRP A 155 -20.89 8.43 -12.22
CA TRP A 155 -20.58 9.10 -10.95
C TRP A 155 -19.23 9.81 -10.98
N SER A 156 -19.18 11.03 -10.46
CA SER A 156 -17.95 11.76 -10.14
C SER A 156 -17.76 11.83 -8.63
N ALA A 157 -16.55 11.51 -8.17
CA ALA A 157 -16.13 11.65 -6.78
C ALA A 157 -16.32 13.07 -6.25
N GLY A 158 -16.20 14.09 -7.11
CA GLY A 158 -16.39 15.48 -6.70
C GLY A 158 -17.80 15.81 -6.20
N ARG A 159 -18.80 14.97 -6.51
CA ARG A 159 -20.18 15.16 -6.03
C ARG A 159 -20.35 14.91 -4.53
N ALA A 160 -19.46 14.14 -3.93
CA ALA A 160 -19.44 13.86 -2.49
C ALA A 160 -18.74 14.98 -1.68
N LEU A 161 -18.29 16.06 -2.34
CA LEU A 161 -17.69 17.20 -1.67
C LEU A 161 -18.77 18.14 -1.09
N PRO A 162 -18.63 18.55 0.18
CA PRO A 162 -19.40 19.66 0.74
C PRO A 162 -19.16 20.97 -0.04
N PRO A 163 -20.17 21.87 -0.15
CA PRO A 163 -20.04 23.14 -0.88
C PRO A 163 -18.90 24.06 -0.41
N ASP A 164 -18.58 24.03 0.88
CA ASP A 164 -17.58 24.86 1.55
C ASP A 164 -16.15 24.27 1.52
N SER A 165 -16.00 23.01 1.11
CA SER A 165 -14.72 22.28 1.06
C SER A 165 -13.65 23.00 0.23
N ALA A 166 -14.05 23.75 -0.79
CA ALA A 166 -13.18 24.56 -1.65
C ALA A 166 -12.35 25.60 -0.87
N VAL A 167 -12.91 26.19 0.19
CA VAL A 167 -12.22 27.20 1.01
C VAL A 167 -11.09 26.55 1.81
N ALA A 168 -11.40 25.46 2.49
CA ALA A 168 -10.43 24.67 3.26
C ALA A 168 -9.32 24.12 2.35
N ALA A 169 -9.68 23.57 1.19
CA ALA A 169 -8.73 23.06 0.20
C ALA A 169 -7.75 24.14 -0.28
N ARG A 170 -8.25 25.35 -0.54
CA ARG A 170 -7.42 26.49 -0.94
C ARG A 170 -6.45 26.90 0.17
N ALA A 171 -6.92 26.94 1.41
CA ALA A 171 -6.07 27.27 2.56
C ALA A 171 -4.97 26.22 2.77
N TRP A 172 -5.34 24.93 2.73
CA TRP A 172 -4.41 23.81 2.81
C TRP A 172 -3.35 23.86 1.69
N ALA A 173 -3.76 24.08 0.45
CA ALA A 173 -2.85 24.18 -0.68
C ALA A 173 -1.86 25.35 -0.53
N ARG A 174 -2.29 26.52 -0.03
CA ARG A 174 -1.37 27.64 0.25
C ARG A 174 -0.35 27.30 1.33
N GLN A 175 -0.76 26.61 2.39
CA GLN A 175 0.16 26.15 3.44
C GLN A 175 1.18 25.15 2.88
N LEU A 176 0.74 24.24 2.01
CA LEU A 176 1.60 23.31 1.30
C LEU A 176 2.62 24.03 0.41
N GLY A 177 2.19 25.06 -0.34
CA GLY A 177 3.07 25.92 -1.13
C GLY A 177 4.11 26.65 -0.26
N SER A 178 3.70 27.18 0.89
CA SER A 178 4.61 27.80 1.86
C SER A 178 5.61 26.80 2.46
N ALA A 179 5.19 25.55 2.70
CA ALA A 179 6.08 24.50 3.18
C ALA A 179 7.15 24.12 2.13
N ALA A 180 6.81 24.19 0.85
CA ALA A 180 7.74 23.90 -0.24
C ALA A 180 8.94 24.88 -0.26
N ALA A 181 8.74 26.14 0.11
CA ALA A 181 9.83 27.12 0.25
C ALA A 181 10.90 26.69 1.28
N ARG A 182 10.54 25.81 2.24
CA ARG A 182 11.47 25.27 3.24
C ARG A 182 12.08 23.92 2.87
N GLY A 183 11.63 23.28 1.78
CA GLY A 183 12.02 21.91 1.45
C GLY A 183 11.28 21.31 0.27
N GLN A 184 11.36 21.95 -0.89
CA GLN A 184 10.61 21.60 -2.11
C GLN A 184 10.68 20.12 -2.47
N LEU A 185 11.89 19.53 -2.52
CA LEU A 185 12.11 18.13 -2.89
C LEU A 185 11.40 17.15 -1.95
N ALA A 186 11.44 17.41 -0.64
CA ALA A 186 10.80 16.57 0.36
C ALA A 186 9.26 16.64 0.24
N VAL A 187 8.71 17.86 0.12
CA VAL A 187 7.27 18.07 -0.05
C VAL A 187 6.78 17.45 -1.36
N ARG A 188 7.52 17.62 -2.46
CA ARG A 188 7.20 17.05 -3.77
C ARG A 188 7.23 15.52 -3.74
N ARG A 189 8.25 14.92 -3.11
CA ARG A 189 8.33 13.46 -2.92
C ARG A 189 7.13 12.95 -2.13
N LEU A 190 6.79 13.61 -1.03
CA LEU A 190 5.64 13.26 -0.19
C LEU A 190 4.32 13.36 -0.97
N LEU A 191 4.12 14.42 -1.76
CA LEU A 191 2.93 14.58 -2.60
C LEU A 191 2.77 13.46 -3.63
N ARG A 192 3.86 13.05 -4.26
CA ARG A 192 3.85 11.96 -5.26
C ARG A 192 3.55 10.59 -4.66
N SER A 193 3.75 10.42 -3.36
CA SER A 193 3.57 9.17 -2.64
C SER A 193 2.46 9.23 -1.58
N MET A 194 1.55 10.21 -1.65
CA MET A 194 0.58 10.47 -0.56
C MET A 194 -0.58 9.48 -0.57
N ALA A 195 -1.24 9.34 -1.71
CA ALA A 195 -2.23 8.33 -1.99
C ALA A 195 -1.57 7.19 -2.76
N VAL A 196 -1.42 6.06 -2.08
CA VAL A 196 -0.90 4.84 -2.66
C VAL A 196 -2.10 3.93 -2.90
N GLU A 197 -2.11 3.25 -4.05
CA GLU A 197 -3.04 2.13 -4.25
C GLU A 197 -2.82 1.13 -3.12
N TRP A 198 -3.86 0.96 -2.30
CA TRP A 198 -3.84 -0.05 -1.26
C TRP A 198 -4.00 -1.42 -1.91
N CYS A 199 -2.87 -2.05 -2.20
CA CYS A 199 -2.85 -3.48 -2.46
C CYS A 199 -2.91 -4.24 -1.13
N GLN A 200 -3.58 -5.39 -1.16
CA GLN A 200 -3.44 -6.35 -0.07
C GLN A 200 -1.95 -6.68 0.07
N PRO A 201 -1.41 -6.72 1.30
CA PRO A 201 -0.02 -7.12 1.51
C PRO A 201 0.23 -8.47 0.85
N ALA A 202 1.30 -8.56 0.06
CA ALA A 202 1.70 -9.77 -0.62
C ALA A 202 3.14 -10.11 -0.26
N LEU A 203 3.47 -11.39 -0.31
CA LEU A 203 4.85 -11.83 -0.22
C LEU A 203 5.60 -11.39 -1.49
N LEU A 204 6.92 -11.29 -1.37
CA LEU A 204 7.82 -10.95 -2.47
C LEU A 204 7.53 -11.85 -3.67
N ALA A 205 7.38 -11.26 -4.85
CA ALA A 205 7.24 -12.02 -6.09
C ALA A 205 8.53 -12.81 -6.35
N LEU A 206 8.41 -14.12 -6.40
CA LEU A 206 9.52 -15.05 -6.57
C LEU A 206 9.63 -15.51 -8.05
N PRO A 207 10.84 -15.71 -8.59
CA PRO A 207 11.00 -16.26 -9.93
C PRO A 207 10.55 -17.73 -9.96
N ARG A 208 10.02 -18.15 -11.11
CA ARG A 208 9.61 -19.55 -11.33
C ARG A 208 10.77 -20.52 -11.12
N ASP A 209 11.90 -20.28 -11.77
CA ASP A 209 13.08 -21.15 -11.68
C ASP A 209 13.92 -20.80 -10.45
N TYR A 210 14.20 -21.78 -9.59
CA TYR A 210 14.97 -21.55 -8.37
C TYR A 210 16.40 -21.08 -8.64
N ASP A 211 17.02 -21.57 -9.72
CA ASP A 211 18.39 -21.22 -10.10
C ASP A 211 18.60 -19.71 -10.25
N ARG A 212 17.57 -18.98 -10.70
CA ARG A 212 17.63 -17.52 -10.78
C ARG A 212 17.79 -16.88 -9.40
N LEU A 213 17.05 -17.39 -8.42
CA LEU A 213 17.11 -16.91 -7.04
C LEU A 213 18.44 -17.30 -6.39
N PHE A 214 18.86 -18.56 -6.55
CA PHE A 214 20.13 -19.06 -6.03
C PHE A 214 21.31 -18.24 -6.57
N THR A 215 21.37 -18.05 -7.89
CA THR A 215 22.42 -17.26 -8.55
C THR A 215 22.40 -15.79 -8.12
N TYR A 216 21.22 -15.19 -8.01
CA TYR A 216 21.09 -13.78 -7.62
C TYR A 216 21.63 -13.49 -6.22
N TYR A 217 21.38 -14.39 -5.27
CA TYR A 217 21.80 -14.24 -3.87
C TYR A 217 23.14 -14.91 -3.54
N HIS A 218 23.74 -15.63 -4.49
CA HIS A 218 25.06 -16.23 -4.33
C HIS A 218 26.11 -15.16 -3.97
N GLU A 219 26.92 -15.44 -2.94
CA GLU A 219 28.00 -14.57 -2.44
C GLU A 219 27.59 -13.13 -2.04
N ARG A 220 26.29 -12.84 -1.92
CA ARG A 220 25.85 -11.54 -1.40
C ARG A 220 26.20 -11.39 0.08
N VAL A 221 26.64 -10.19 0.44
CA VAL A 221 27.03 -9.86 1.82
C VAL A 221 25.84 -9.40 2.65
N CYS A 222 25.86 -9.76 3.93
CA CYS A 222 24.95 -9.19 4.92
C CYS A 222 25.21 -7.68 5.06
N LEU A 223 24.15 -6.87 5.03
CA LEU A 223 24.26 -5.42 5.18
C LEU A 223 24.65 -4.97 6.59
N GLN A 224 24.47 -5.84 7.61
CA GLN A 224 24.84 -5.54 9.00
C GLN A 224 26.30 -5.86 9.31
N CYS A 225 26.78 -7.06 8.96
CA CYS A 225 28.15 -7.48 9.30
C CYS A 225 29.15 -7.47 8.14
N GLY A 226 28.71 -7.25 6.90
CA GLY A 226 29.56 -7.25 5.70
C GLY A 226 30.10 -8.63 5.29
N ALA A 227 29.82 -9.69 6.05
CA ALA A 227 30.21 -11.06 5.71
C ALA A 227 29.16 -11.73 4.80
N VAL A 228 29.60 -12.69 3.98
CA VAL A 228 28.70 -13.58 3.22
C VAL A 228 28.03 -14.55 4.22
N PRO A 229 26.70 -14.53 4.37
CA PRO A 229 26.02 -15.44 5.29
C PRO A 229 26.17 -16.90 4.85
N LYS A 230 26.51 -17.80 5.79
CA LYS A 230 26.55 -19.26 5.53
C LYS A 230 25.19 -19.82 5.07
N GLU A 231 24.13 -19.25 5.63
CA GLU A 231 22.73 -19.54 5.27
C GLU A 231 22.10 -18.23 4.85
N ALA A 232 22.30 -17.87 3.58
CA ALA A 232 21.71 -16.68 2.98
C ALA A 232 20.18 -16.77 3.10
N SER A 233 19.58 -15.90 3.91
CA SER A 233 18.16 -15.96 4.25
C SER A 233 17.47 -14.66 3.89
N VAL A 234 16.45 -14.72 3.04
CA VAL A 234 15.78 -13.55 2.48
C VAL A 234 14.41 -13.40 3.12
N CYS A 235 14.11 -12.22 3.65
CA CYS A 235 12.79 -11.90 4.18
C CYS A 235 11.79 -11.75 3.01
N LEU A 236 10.76 -12.59 2.97
CA LEU A 236 9.72 -12.53 1.93
C LEU A 236 8.76 -11.34 2.08
N LEU A 237 8.86 -10.57 3.16
CA LEU A 237 8.05 -9.37 3.36
C LEU A 237 8.65 -8.12 2.69
N CYS A 238 9.98 -8.04 2.61
CA CYS A 238 10.69 -6.83 2.17
C CYS A 238 11.90 -7.09 1.26
N GLY A 239 12.31 -8.35 1.07
CA GLY A 239 13.48 -8.73 0.26
C GLY A 239 14.84 -8.55 0.94
N THR A 240 14.89 -8.17 2.22
CA THR A 240 16.17 -7.97 2.93
C THR A 240 16.85 -9.32 3.20
N LEU A 241 18.16 -9.39 2.93
CA LEU A 241 19.02 -10.52 3.29
C LEU A 241 19.47 -10.38 4.75
N VAL A 242 19.24 -11.41 5.56
CA VAL A 242 19.55 -11.43 7.00
C VAL A 242 20.39 -12.65 7.39
N CYS A 243 21.22 -12.51 8.42
CA CYS A 243 21.83 -13.64 9.11
C CYS A 243 20.81 -14.31 10.04
N LEU A 244 20.31 -15.47 9.62
CA LEU A 244 19.28 -16.21 10.33
C LEU A 244 19.80 -16.82 11.64
N LYS A 245 20.79 -17.70 11.57
CA LYS A 245 21.30 -18.46 12.72
C LYS A 245 22.63 -17.95 13.27
N GLN A 246 23.35 -17.14 12.49
CA GLN A 246 24.73 -16.78 12.80
C GLN A 246 24.82 -15.80 13.98
N PRO A 247 25.88 -15.88 14.82
CA PRO A 247 26.05 -14.99 15.95
C PRO A 247 26.51 -13.57 15.56
N CYS A 248 26.99 -13.37 14.34
CA CYS A 248 27.64 -12.12 13.88
C CYS A 248 26.77 -10.87 13.98
N CYS A 249 25.46 -10.99 13.79
CA CYS A 249 24.52 -9.87 13.81
C CYS A 249 23.60 -9.87 15.05
N ARG A 250 24.01 -10.57 16.12
CA ARG A 250 23.21 -10.68 17.34
C ARG A 250 23.33 -9.42 18.19
N GLN A 251 22.22 -8.73 18.44
CA GLN A 251 22.17 -7.54 19.31
C GLN A 251 21.34 -7.82 20.55
N HIS A 252 21.83 -7.46 21.74
CA HIS A 252 21.15 -7.70 23.02
C HIS A 252 20.60 -9.14 23.18
N GLN A 253 21.38 -10.14 22.77
CA GLN A 253 21.00 -11.56 22.80
C GLN A 253 19.86 -11.95 21.81
N VAL A 254 19.43 -11.06 20.93
CA VAL A 254 18.43 -11.30 19.88
C VAL A 254 19.12 -11.47 18.53
N ALA A 255 18.77 -12.54 17.79
CA ALA A 255 19.31 -12.79 16.45
C ALA A 255 18.74 -11.79 15.44
N GLU A 256 19.50 -11.46 14.38
CA GLU A 256 19.09 -10.47 13.37
C GLU A 256 17.73 -10.80 12.76
N ALA A 257 17.47 -12.06 12.39
CA ALA A 257 16.18 -12.43 11.81
C ALA A 257 15.00 -12.23 12.77
N VAL A 258 15.20 -12.41 14.08
CA VAL A 258 14.17 -12.14 15.10
C VAL A 258 13.95 -10.65 15.26
N GLN A 259 15.04 -9.86 15.30
CA GLN A 259 14.96 -8.41 15.37
C GLN A 259 14.26 -7.83 14.11
N HIS A 260 14.66 -8.30 12.94
CA HIS A 260 14.08 -7.92 11.66
C HIS A 260 12.60 -8.30 11.57
N ALA A 261 12.19 -9.46 12.09
CA ALA A 261 10.77 -9.83 12.16
C ALA A 261 9.95 -8.85 12.99
N MET A 262 10.51 -8.32 14.09
CA MET A 262 9.86 -7.29 14.91
C MET A 262 9.69 -5.97 14.17
N GLU A 263 10.75 -5.52 13.49
CA GLU A 263 10.78 -4.23 12.80
C GLU A 263 9.99 -4.23 11.48
N CYS A 264 10.20 -5.25 10.65
CA CYS A 264 9.63 -5.33 9.31
C CYS A 264 8.20 -5.87 9.30
N GLY A 265 7.91 -6.87 10.14
CA GLY A 265 6.67 -7.66 10.06
C GLY A 265 5.81 -7.60 11.31
N GLY A 266 6.03 -6.62 12.20
CA GLY A 266 5.27 -6.46 13.44
C GLY A 266 5.37 -7.67 14.38
N GLY A 267 6.52 -8.36 14.35
CA GLY A 267 6.80 -9.55 15.13
C GLY A 267 6.56 -10.87 14.39
N THR A 268 6.15 -10.85 13.11
CA THR A 268 6.09 -12.05 12.26
C THR A 268 7.01 -11.87 11.04
N GLY A 269 7.99 -12.75 10.87
CA GLY A 269 8.90 -12.77 9.73
C GLY A 269 8.82 -14.09 8.98
N ILE A 270 8.87 -14.04 7.65
CA ILE A 270 8.88 -15.22 6.78
C ILE A 270 10.16 -15.18 5.96
N PHE A 271 11.01 -16.18 6.12
CA PHE A 271 12.36 -16.19 5.57
C PHE A 271 12.54 -17.39 4.64
N LEU A 272 12.96 -17.13 3.40
CA LEU A 272 13.44 -18.16 2.48
C LEU A 272 14.94 -18.35 2.69
N VAL A 273 15.35 -19.54 3.11
CA VAL A 273 16.76 -19.93 3.23
C VAL A 273 17.23 -20.39 1.85
N VAL A 274 18.02 -19.57 1.17
CA VAL A 274 18.45 -19.78 -0.23
C VAL A 274 19.37 -20.99 -0.38
N THR A 275 20.06 -21.41 0.69
CA THR A 275 20.95 -22.57 0.63
C THR A 275 20.21 -23.90 0.81
N SER A 276 18.96 -23.89 1.24
CA SER A 276 18.20 -25.11 1.55
C SER A 276 16.75 -25.11 1.10
N THR A 277 16.29 -24.07 0.42
CA THR A 277 14.92 -23.83 -0.09
C THR A 277 13.83 -23.68 0.97
N TYR A 278 14.17 -23.87 2.26
CA TYR A 278 13.19 -23.86 3.32
C TYR A 278 12.65 -22.48 3.63
N ILE A 279 11.37 -22.46 3.96
CA ILE A 279 10.69 -21.35 4.62
C ILE A 279 10.77 -21.54 6.12
N ILE A 280 11.36 -20.56 6.80
CA ILE A 280 11.32 -20.43 8.24
C ILE A 280 10.38 -19.27 8.59
N VAL A 281 9.38 -19.56 9.42
CA VAL A 281 8.48 -18.55 9.96
C VAL A 281 8.91 -18.23 11.38
N ILE A 282 9.21 -16.96 11.65
CA ILE A 282 9.51 -16.44 12.99
C ILE A 282 8.31 -15.67 13.48
N ARG A 283 7.85 -15.96 14.69
CA ARG A 283 6.81 -15.20 15.39
C ARG A 283 7.21 -14.92 16.82
N GLY A 284 7.37 -13.66 17.16
CA GLY A 284 7.96 -13.26 18.43
C GLY A 284 9.40 -13.77 18.51
N ARG A 285 9.67 -14.67 19.45
CA ARG A 285 10.97 -15.36 19.61
C ARG A 285 10.91 -16.85 19.24
N ARG A 286 9.76 -17.31 18.75
CA ARG A 286 9.53 -18.69 18.30
C ARG A 286 9.75 -18.75 16.79
N ALA A 287 10.19 -19.90 16.32
CA ALA A 287 10.37 -20.16 14.91
C ALA A 287 9.87 -21.57 14.57
N CYS A 288 9.38 -21.75 13.35
CA CYS A 288 9.00 -23.06 12.83
C CYS A 288 9.46 -23.22 11.38
N LEU A 289 9.77 -24.46 11.02
CA LEU A 289 10.02 -24.87 9.65
C LEU A 289 8.67 -25.10 8.96
N TRP A 290 8.39 -24.33 7.91
CA TRP A 290 7.11 -24.42 7.21
C TRP A 290 7.14 -25.45 6.06
N GLY A 291 8.27 -25.57 5.36
CA GLY A 291 8.47 -26.42 4.17
C GLY A 291 9.19 -25.66 3.06
N SER A 292 9.23 -26.20 1.85
CA SER A 292 9.76 -25.49 0.66
C SER A 292 8.63 -24.88 -0.18
N LEU A 293 8.90 -23.74 -0.84
CA LEU A 293 8.05 -23.19 -1.92
C LEU A 293 8.42 -23.74 -3.30
N TYR A 294 9.60 -24.35 -3.41
CA TYR A 294 10.18 -24.83 -4.65
C TYR A 294 10.23 -26.35 -4.66
N LEU A 295 9.66 -26.96 -5.70
CA LEU A 295 9.52 -28.40 -5.87
C LEU A 295 10.13 -28.84 -7.20
N ASP A 296 10.53 -30.10 -7.29
CA ASP A 296 10.91 -30.68 -8.59
C ASP A 296 9.66 -31.02 -9.43
N ASP A 297 9.87 -31.55 -10.65
CA ASP A 297 8.80 -31.94 -11.57
C ASP A 297 7.85 -33.04 -11.03
N TYR A 298 8.19 -33.64 -9.87
CA TYR A 298 7.41 -34.68 -9.20
C TYR A 298 6.77 -34.18 -7.89
N ASP A 299 6.70 -32.86 -7.69
CA ASP A 299 6.19 -32.21 -6.48
C ASP A 299 6.96 -32.56 -5.19
N GLU A 300 8.22 -33.00 -5.33
CA GLU A 300 9.08 -33.33 -4.20
C GLU A 300 9.98 -32.15 -3.79
N GLU A 301 10.22 -32.01 -2.48
CA GLU A 301 11.20 -31.08 -1.96
C GLU A 301 12.63 -31.63 -2.16
N ASP A 302 13.57 -30.79 -2.62
CA ASP A 302 15.00 -31.13 -2.60
C ASP A 302 15.69 -30.47 -1.40
N ARG A 303 15.63 -31.20 -0.28
CA ARG A 303 16.16 -30.78 1.01
C ARG A 303 17.67 -30.50 0.92
N ASP A 304 18.06 -29.29 1.29
CA ASP A 304 19.45 -28.81 1.24
C ASP A 304 20.08 -28.88 -0.17
N LEU A 305 19.26 -28.92 -1.23
CA LEU A 305 19.69 -28.99 -2.63
C LEU A 305 20.62 -30.19 -2.93
N LYS A 306 20.48 -31.30 -2.20
CA LYS A 306 21.39 -32.46 -2.31
C LYS A 306 21.21 -33.26 -3.59
N ARG A 307 20.00 -33.29 -4.16
CA ARG A 307 19.73 -34.04 -5.40
C ARG A 307 20.16 -33.25 -6.64
N GLY A 308 20.26 -31.92 -6.54
CA GLY A 308 20.66 -31.05 -7.63
C GLY A 308 19.66 -31.04 -8.79
N LYS A 309 18.40 -31.37 -8.51
CA LYS A 309 17.33 -31.34 -9.51
C LYS A 309 16.87 -29.89 -9.74
N PRO A 310 16.45 -29.54 -10.96
CA PRO A 310 15.75 -28.28 -11.19
C PRO A 310 14.53 -28.17 -10.28
N LEU A 311 14.36 -27.00 -9.65
CA LEU A 311 13.23 -26.71 -8.79
C LEU A 311 12.44 -25.52 -9.32
N TYR A 312 11.11 -25.62 -9.19
CA TYR A 312 10.16 -24.64 -9.67
C TYR A 312 9.24 -24.17 -8.56
N LEU A 313 8.89 -22.88 -8.60
CA LEU A 313 7.98 -22.27 -7.65
C LEU A 313 6.59 -22.92 -7.76
N SER A 314 6.12 -23.49 -6.66
CA SER A 314 4.74 -23.95 -6.52
C SER A 314 3.85 -22.77 -6.13
N GLN A 315 3.01 -22.35 -7.07
CA GLN A 315 2.07 -21.24 -6.86
C GLN A 315 1.09 -21.55 -5.72
N ASP A 316 0.58 -22.78 -5.65
CA ASP A 316 -0.33 -23.24 -4.60
C ASP A 316 0.28 -23.12 -3.20
N ARG A 317 1.57 -23.47 -3.05
CA ARG A 317 2.28 -23.34 -1.77
C ARG A 317 2.53 -21.87 -1.39
N LEU A 318 2.86 -21.02 -2.36
CA LEU A 318 3.04 -19.59 -2.13
C LEU A 318 1.73 -18.93 -1.68
N GLU A 319 0.62 -19.25 -2.35
CA GLU A 319 -0.72 -18.75 -2.01
C GLU A 319 -1.17 -19.23 -0.63
N LEU A 320 -0.94 -20.51 -0.30
CA LEU A 320 -1.23 -21.04 1.03
C LEU A 320 -0.42 -20.33 2.12
N LEU A 321 0.89 -20.13 1.90
CA LEU A 321 1.76 -19.43 2.83
C LEU A 321 1.29 -17.98 3.05
N GLN A 322 0.97 -17.27 1.96
CA GLN A 322 0.46 -15.91 2.00
C GLN A 322 -0.90 -15.82 2.71
N ALA A 323 -1.81 -16.76 2.45
CA ALA A 323 -3.11 -16.80 3.12
C ALA A 323 -2.97 -17.03 4.64
N GLN A 324 -2.07 -17.92 5.05
CA GLN A 324 -1.78 -18.17 6.48
C GLN A 324 -1.19 -16.93 7.16
N TRP A 325 -0.31 -16.22 6.47
CA TRP A 325 0.26 -14.96 6.95
C TRP A 325 -0.80 -13.88 7.12
N LEU A 326 -1.58 -13.61 6.08
CA LEU A 326 -2.64 -12.59 6.07
C LEU A 326 -3.71 -12.85 7.13
N ALA A 327 -4.03 -14.11 7.39
CA ALA A 327 -4.99 -14.50 8.42
C ALA A 327 -4.38 -14.60 9.82
N HIS A 328 -3.07 -14.37 9.99
CA HIS A 328 -2.31 -14.55 11.23
C HIS A 328 -2.43 -15.97 11.85
N ARG A 329 -2.61 -17.02 11.02
CA ARG A 329 -2.98 -18.39 11.45
C ARG A 329 -1.81 -19.36 11.61
N PHE A 330 -0.57 -18.91 11.59
CA PHE A 330 0.59 -19.81 11.73
C PHE A 330 0.56 -20.63 13.04
N ASP A 331 0.04 -20.08 14.14
CA ASP A 331 -0.07 -20.79 15.43
C ASP A 331 -1.05 -21.98 15.39
N HIS A 332 -1.99 -22.01 14.43
CA HIS A 332 -2.99 -23.08 14.28
C HIS A 332 -2.56 -24.17 13.30
N THR A 333 -1.36 -24.07 12.73
CA THR A 333 -0.80 -25.14 11.89
C THR A 333 -0.14 -26.20 12.77
N LYS A 334 -0.22 -27.49 12.38
CA LYS A 334 0.38 -28.64 13.10
C LYS A 334 1.92 -28.64 13.10
N ARG A 335 2.57 -27.50 12.90
CA ARG A 335 4.02 -27.36 12.80
C ARG A 335 4.62 -27.20 14.19
N THR A 336 5.77 -27.85 14.42
CA THR A 336 6.50 -27.75 15.69
C THR A 336 7.16 -26.37 15.78
N TRP A 337 6.73 -25.58 16.76
CA TRP A 337 7.35 -24.32 17.10
C TRP A 337 8.45 -24.54 18.13
N VAL A 338 9.63 -24.00 17.87
CA VAL A 338 10.76 -24.04 18.80
C VAL A 338 11.24 -22.62 19.10
N TRP A 339 11.96 -22.44 20.21
CA TRP A 339 12.68 -21.20 20.43
C TRP A 339 13.75 -21.04 19.35
N HIS A 340 13.80 -19.87 18.72
CA HIS A 340 14.79 -19.59 17.68
C HIS A 340 16.23 -19.80 18.18
N ARG A 341 16.45 -19.72 19.50
CA ARG A 341 17.76 -19.95 20.12
C ARG A 341 18.17 -21.41 20.24
N ASP A 342 17.25 -22.37 20.26
CA ASP A 342 17.57 -23.67 20.86
C ASP A 342 17.41 -24.91 19.97
N SER A 343 16.79 -24.87 18.78
CA SER A 343 16.58 -26.15 18.04
C SER A 343 16.24 -26.08 16.53
N LEU A 344 16.72 -25.12 15.74
CA LEU A 344 16.44 -25.08 14.28
C LEU A 344 17.66 -25.30 13.40
#